data_AF-A0A9D6X6G5-F1
#
_entry.id   AF-A0A9D6X6G5-F1
#
_cell.length_a   1.000
_cell.length_b   1.000
_cell.length_c   1.000
_cell.angle_alpha   90.00
_cell.angle_beta   90.00
_cell.angle_gamma   90.00
#
_symmetry.space_group_name_H-M   'P 1'
#
loop_
_entity.id
_entity.type
_entity.pdbx_description
1 polymer ?
#
loop_
_entity_poly.entity_id
_entity_poly.type
_entity_poly.pdbx_seq_one_letter_code
_entity_poly.pdbx_strand_id
1 'polypeptide(L)'
;MTSRRRFIQIVPVAGAALLGAHAASAQANMVGEKDAQAVALGYVADATKADKAKYKQYAAGQTCANCALFQGKPTDAAGGCPLFGTKQVASKGWCSAWAKKG
;
A
#
# COMPACT_ATOMS: atom_id res chain seq x y z
N MET A 1 60.08 0.13 42.30
CA MET A 1 59.89 1.40 41.55
C MET A 1 58.87 1.09 40.47
N THR A 2 57.57 1.25 40.70
CA THR A 2 56.78 2.49 40.50
C THR A 2 57.05 3.15 39.15
N SER A 3 55.96 3.52 38.46
CA SER A 3 55.86 4.46 37.33
C SER A 3 56.05 3.84 35.92
N ARG A 4 55.19 4.00 34.90
CA ARG A 4 54.01 4.87 34.64
C ARG A 4 53.15 4.32 33.48
N ARG A 5 51.83 4.45 33.61
CA ARG A 5 50.90 4.91 32.56
C ARG A 5 50.96 4.15 31.22
N ARG A 6 50.25 3.03 31.15
CA ARG A 6 49.49 2.67 29.93
C ARG A 6 48.00 2.80 30.22
N PHE A 7 47.61 4.05 30.45
CA PHE A 7 46.24 4.48 30.71
C PHE A 7 45.67 4.99 29.39
N ILE A 8 45.49 4.11 28.40
CA ILE A 8 44.63 4.33 27.22
C ILE A 8 44.12 2.92 26.85
N GLN A 9 43.03 2.51 27.48
CA GLN A 9 42.08 1.58 26.89
C GLN A 9 40.72 2.27 26.89
N ILE A 10 40.62 3.20 25.94
CA ILE A 10 39.47 3.46 25.06
C ILE A 10 38.20 2.71 25.46
N VAL A 11 37.29 3.42 26.13
CA VAL A 11 35.87 3.06 26.19
C VAL A 11 35.13 4.04 25.28
N PRO A 12 34.29 3.54 24.37
CA PRO A 12 33.00 4.18 24.19
C PRO A 12 31.89 3.13 24.18
N VAL A 13 31.07 3.20 25.23
CA VAL A 13 29.61 3.11 25.24
C VAL A 13 28.98 2.46 23.99
N ALA A 14 28.74 1.16 24.03
CA ALA A 14 27.74 0.53 23.18
C ALA A 14 26.36 0.80 23.81
N GLY A 15 25.69 1.82 23.29
CA GLY A 15 24.35 2.21 23.71
C GLY A 15 23.33 1.12 23.42
N ALA A 16 22.62 0.70 24.47
CA ALA A 16 21.36 0.00 24.33
C ALA A 16 20.33 0.98 23.75
N ALA A 17 19.97 0.81 22.48
CA ALA A 17 18.78 1.41 21.89
C ALA A 17 17.74 0.32 21.62
N LEU A 18 16.76 0.35 22.50
CA LEU A 18 15.49 -0.36 22.53
C LEU A 18 14.70 -0.27 21.22
N LEU A 19 13.96 -1.37 20.96
CA LEU A 19 12.63 -1.44 20.35
C LEU A 19 12.35 -0.69 19.04
N GLY A 20 12.00 -1.47 18.02
CA GLY A 20 11.23 -1.00 16.88
C GLY A 20 10.65 -2.17 16.10
N ALA A 21 9.61 -2.78 16.66
CA ALA A 21 8.77 -3.74 15.97
C ALA A 21 8.35 -3.17 14.62
N HIS A 22 8.95 -3.66 13.53
CA HIS A 22 8.37 -3.51 12.20
C HIS A 22 7.23 -4.52 12.10
N ALA A 23 6.18 -4.29 12.89
CA ALA A 23 4.85 -4.64 12.44
C ALA A 23 4.60 -3.74 11.22
N ALA A 24 5.05 -4.20 10.06
CA ALA A 24 4.74 -3.59 8.78
C ALA A 24 3.21 -3.54 8.71
N SER A 25 2.68 -2.37 9.05
CA SER A 25 1.25 -2.10 9.02
C SER A 25 0.80 -2.39 7.59
N ALA A 26 -0.09 -3.37 7.42
CA ALA A 26 -0.76 -3.66 6.14
C ALA A 26 -1.49 -2.44 5.54
N GLN A 27 -1.56 -1.32 6.26
CA GLN A 27 -2.13 -0.03 5.83
C GLN A 27 -1.16 0.89 5.07
N ALA A 28 0.17 0.65 5.10
CA ALA A 28 1.14 1.63 4.57
C ALA A 28 1.27 1.65 3.05
N ASN A 29 0.58 0.77 2.32
CA ASN A 29 0.79 0.60 0.88
C ASN A 29 -0.49 0.63 0.06
N MET A 30 -1.55 1.27 0.56
CA MET A 30 -2.79 1.46 -0.21
C MET A 30 -2.66 2.57 -1.25
N VAL A 31 -3.34 2.42 -2.39
CA VAL A 31 -3.49 3.49 -3.38
C VAL A 31 -4.28 4.64 -2.76
N GLY A 32 -3.71 5.85 -2.79
CA GLY A 32 -4.42 7.07 -2.43
C GLY A 32 -5.18 7.59 -3.64
N GLU A 33 -6.44 8.00 -3.45
CA GLU A 33 -7.28 8.53 -4.55
C GLU A 33 -6.69 9.80 -5.21
N LYS A 34 -5.78 10.49 -4.51
CA LYS A 34 -5.06 11.66 -5.00
C LYS A 34 -3.72 11.35 -5.68
N ASP A 35 -3.29 10.09 -5.69
CA ASP A 35 -2.09 9.68 -6.41
C ASP A 35 -2.28 9.98 -7.91
N ALA A 36 -1.24 10.44 -8.60
CA ALA A 36 -1.35 10.82 -10.02
C ALA A 36 -1.96 9.71 -10.89
N GLN A 37 -1.54 8.46 -10.66
CA GLN A 37 -2.07 7.29 -11.35
C GLN A 37 -3.53 6.98 -10.96
N ALA A 38 -3.90 7.19 -9.70
CA ALA A 38 -5.28 7.03 -9.23
C ALA A 38 -6.21 8.05 -9.89
N VAL A 39 -5.80 9.32 -9.94
CA VAL A 39 -6.55 10.38 -10.61
C VAL A 39 -6.69 10.10 -12.11
N ALA A 40 -5.61 9.66 -12.77
CA ALA A 40 -5.63 9.33 -14.19
C ALA A 40 -6.66 8.22 -14.52
N LEU A 41 -6.73 7.19 -13.68
CA LEU A 41 -7.66 6.06 -13.85
C LEU A 41 -9.01 6.26 -13.14
N GLY A 42 -9.23 7.38 -12.45
CA GLY A 42 -10.44 7.60 -11.66
C GLY A 42 -10.64 6.57 -10.54
N TYR A 43 -9.55 6.15 -9.90
CA TYR A 43 -9.63 5.20 -8.80
C TYR A 43 -10.35 5.81 -7.59
N VAL A 44 -11.30 5.04 -7.06
CA VAL A 44 -11.96 5.26 -5.79
C VAL A 44 -11.83 4.00 -4.94
N ALA A 45 -11.59 4.16 -3.64
CA ALA A 45 -11.52 3.03 -2.70
C ALA A 45 -12.91 2.40 -2.43
N ASP A 46 -13.97 3.10 -2.79
CA ASP A 46 -15.36 2.66 -2.72
C ASP A 46 -16.03 2.89 -4.08
N ALA A 47 -16.36 1.80 -4.76
CA ALA A 47 -16.99 1.80 -6.08
C ALA A 47 -18.32 2.57 -6.11
N THR A 48 -19.02 2.71 -4.99
CA THR A 48 -20.27 3.49 -4.92
C THR A 48 -20.03 4.99 -5.13
N LYS A 49 -18.79 5.45 -4.94
CA LYS A 49 -18.35 6.83 -5.14
C LYS A 49 -17.74 7.08 -6.52
N ALA A 50 -17.77 6.08 -7.41
CA ALA A 50 -17.29 6.27 -8.79
C ALA A 50 -18.10 7.37 -9.49
N ASP A 51 -17.40 8.26 -10.19
CA ASP A 51 -18.03 9.34 -10.95
C ASP A 51 -18.71 8.79 -12.22
N LYS A 52 -20.01 8.51 -12.12
CA LYS A 52 -20.84 7.99 -13.22
C LYS A 52 -21.05 9.01 -14.35
N ALA A 53 -20.81 10.30 -14.10
CA ALA A 53 -20.90 11.32 -15.12
C ALA A 53 -19.67 11.22 -16.04
N LYS A 54 -18.49 11.10 -15.45
CA LYS A 54 -17.21 10.98 -16.16
C LYS A 54 -16.97 9.57 -16.73
N TYR A 55 -17.37 8.53 -15.99
CA TYR A 55 -17.05 7.14 -16.32
C TYR A 55 -18.29 6.34 -16.69
N LYS A 56 -18.74 6.48 -17.94
CA LYS A 56 -19.94 5.79 -18.46
C LYS A 56 -19.84 4.26 -18.49
N GLN A 57 -18.62 3.71 -18.48
CA GLN A 57 -18.41 2.26 -18.40
C GLN A 57 -18.64 1.67 -17.00
N TYR A 58 -18.74 2.51 -15.95
CA TYR A 58 -19.05 2.02 -14.60
C TYR A 58 -20.47 1.44 -14.56
N ALA A 59 -20.57 0.21 -14.06
CA ALA A 59 -21.84 -0.41 -13.70
C ALA A 59 -21.83 -0.81 -12.22
N ALA A 60 -23.00 -0.74 -11.58
CA ALA A 60 -23.13 -1.15 -10.19
C ALA A 60 -22.70 -2.62 -10.02
N GLY A 61 -21.93 -2.89 -8.97
CA GLY A 61 -21.34 -4.20 -8.70
C GLY A 61 -19.96 -4.40 -9.33
N GLN A 62 -19.48 -3.52 -10.23
CA GLN A 62 -18.08 -3.53 -10.64
C GLN A 62 -17.19 -3.09 -9.48
N THR A 63 -16.29 -3.96 -9.05
CA THR A 63 -15.34 -3.71 -7.96
C THR A 63 -13.97 -4.30 -8.28
N CYS A 64 -12.93 -3.91 -7.55
CA CYS A 64 -11.63 -4.55 -7.66
C CYS A 64 -11.74 -6.07 -7.37
N ALA A 65 -12.54 -6.50 -6.39
CA ALA A 65 -12.70 -7.91 -6.03
C ALA A 65 -13.13 -8.81 -7.20
N ASN A 66 -13.93 -8.30 -8.12
CA ASN A 66 -14.39 -9.01 -9.33
C ASN A 66 -13.72 -8.53 -10.63
N CYS A 67 -12.64 -7.76 -10.53
CA CYS A 67 -11.83 -7.31 -11.66
C CYS A 67 -10.77 -8.37 -12.03
N ALA A 68 -10.57 -8.62 -13.33
CA ALA A 68 -9.57 -9.55 -13.84
C ALA A 68 -8.13 -9.16 -13.45
N LEU A 69 -7.89 -7.88 -13.17
CA LEU A 69 -6.56 -7.35 -12.82
C LEU A 69 -6.25 -7.41 -11.31
N PHE A 70 -7.21 -7.82 -10.48
CA PHE A 70 -7.01 -7.88 -9.05
C PHE A 70 -6.25 -9.14 -8.64
N GLN A 71 -5.13 -8.95 -7.94
CA GLN A 71 -4.18 -9.99 -7.58
C GLN A 71 -4.41 -10.58 -6.18
N GLY A 72 -5.47 -10.15 -5.47
CA GLY A 72 -5.92 -10.74 -4.21
C GLY A 72 -7.07 -11.74 -4.39
N LYS A 73 -7.46 -12.41 -3.31
CA LYS A 73 -8.69 -13.23 -3.29
C LYS A 73 -9.91 -12.30 -3.22
N PRO A 74 -11.06 -12.67 -3.82
CA PRO A 74 -12.28 -11.83 -3.76
C PRO A 74 -12.75 -11.48 -2.33
N THR A 75 -12.37 -12.30 -1.35
CA THR A 75 -12.70 -12.12 0.06
C THR A 75 -11.71 -11.23 0.82
N ASP A 76 -10.55 -10.93 0.23
CA ASP A 76 -9.55 -10.08 0.88
C ASP A 76 -10.06 -8.63 0.91
N ALA A 77 -9.67 -7.85 1.91
CA ALA A 77 -10.06 -6.44 1.99
C ALA A 77 -9.34 -5.55 0.97
N ALA A 78 -8.14 -5.96 0.56
CA ALA A 78 -7.29 -5.29 -0.40
C ALA A 78 -6.40 -6.29 -1.13
N GLY A 79 -5.84 -5.89 -2.26
CA GLY A 79 -4.95 -6.72 -3.06
C GLY A 79 -4.19 -5.91 -4.10
N GLY A 80 -3.17 -6.53 -4.69
CA GLY A 80 -2.38 -5.90 -5.74
C GLY A 80 -3.20 -5.64 -7.01
N CYS A 81 -2.80 -4.63 -7.76
CA CYS A 81 -3.29 -4.38 -9.11
C CYS A 81 -2.11 -3.85 -9.94
N PRO A 82 -1.79 -4.46 -11.10
CA PRO A 82 -0.58 -4.11 -11.86
C PRO A 82 -0.56 -2.64 -12.33
N LEU A 83 -1.72 -1.99 -12.39
CA LEU A 83 -1.83 -0.57 -12.76
C LEU A 83 -1.36 0.40 -11.68
N PHE A 84 -1.16 -0.07 -10.44
CA PHE A 84 -0.77 0.74 -9.28
C PHE A 84 0.58 0.34 -8.69
N GLY A 85 1.39 -0.39 -9.47
CA GLY A 85 2.73 -0.79 -9.09
C GLY A 85 2.74 -1.65 -7.82
N THR A 86 3.52 -1.25 -6.83
CA THR A 86 3.63 -1.97 -5.56
C THR A 86 2.45 -1.73 -4.62
N LYS A 87 1.57 -0.76 -4.91
CA LYS A 87 0.45 -0.41 -4.03
C LYS A 87 -0.73 -1.38 -4.16
N GLN A 88 -1.55 -1.41 -3.12
CA GLN A 88 -2.77 -2.23 -3.04
C GLN A 88 -4.01 -1.38 -3.28
N VAL A 89 -4.97 -1.96 -4.00
CA VAL A 89 -6.31 -1.40 -4.18
C VAL A 89 -7.27 -2.03 -3.17
N ALA A 90 -8.26 -1.25 -2.73
CA ALA A 90 -9.35 -1.79 -1.91
C ALA A 90 -10.20 -2.73 -2.76
N SER A 91 -10.58 -3.89 -2.21
CA SER A 91 -11.42 -4.85 -2.93
C SER A 91 -12.78 -4.28 -3.33
N LYS A 92 -13.31 -3.34 -2.52
CA LYS A 92 -14.54 -2.59 -2.81
C LYS A 92 -14.32 -1.39 -3.73
N GLY A 93 -13.08 -1.09 -4.10
CA GLY A 93 -12.73 0.03 -4.97
C GLY A 93 -13.08 -0.22 -6.43
N TRP A 94 -12.84 0.79 -7.26
CA TRP A 94 -13.05 0.74 -8.70
C TRP A 94 -12.16 1.76 -9.41
N CYS A 95 -11.77 1.48 -10.67
CA CYS A 95 -11.15 2.45 -11.56
C CYS A 95 -11.62 2.21 -13.00
N SER A 96 -11.39 3.17 -13.91
CA SER A 96 -11.84 3.12 -15.31
C SER A 96 -11.30 1.95 -16.12
N ALA A 97 -10.21 1.33 -15.67
CA ALA A 97 -9.61 0.15 -16.29
C ALA A 97 -10.19 -1.17 -15.74
N TRP A 98 -11.30 -1.14 -15.01
CA TRP A 98 -11.99 -2.36 -14.57
C TRP A 98 -12.27 -3.27 -15.76
N ALA A 99 -11.92 -4.55 -15.61
CA ALA A 99 -12.13 -5.58 -16.61
C ALA A 99 -12.85 -6.75 -15.94
N LYS A 100 -13.91 -7.26 -16.58
CA LYS A 100 -14.69 -8.39 -16.08
C LYS A 100 -13.79 -9.63 -15.97
N LYS A 101 -13.84 -10.35 -14.83
CA LYS A 101 -13.26 -11.70 -14.75
C LYS A 101 -13.97 -12.61 -15.77
N GLY A 102 -13.15 -13.26 -16.62
CA GLY A 102 -13.62 -14.28 -17.57
C GLY A 102 -14.15 -15.51 -16.86
#